data_AF-A0A7C9HY30-F1
#
_entry.id   AF-A0A7C9HY30-F1
#
_cell.length_a   1.000
_cell.length_b   1.000
_cell.length_c   1.000
_cell.angle_alpha   90.00
_cell.angle_beta   90.00
_cell.angle_gamma   90.00
#
_symmetry.space_group_name_H-M   'P 1'
#
loop_
_entity.id
_entity.type
_entity.pdbx_description
1 polymer ?
#
loop_
_entity_poly.entity_id
_entity_poly.type
_entity_poly.pdbx_seq_one_letter_code
_entity_poly.pdbx_strand_id
1 'polypeptide(L)'
;MKLDSQKLERQLLGLIAAAEAMPAAAPQVAAETRGHLIVGAQANIYNTASGAYERTQDYLRSLDARARTSKYKVTVTVSSTADYALVIETGREGNLVQLQAEALKRPNAAPAYTEGRSGVEWWLPGPVLTGSQVFALRRLEALFLKKVRAALR
;
A
#
# COMPACT_ATOMS: atom_id res chain seq x y z
N MET A 1 7.38 -9.69 -42.23
CA MET A 1 8.08 -8.98 -41.14
C MET A 1 9.19 -9.89 -40.63
N LYS A 2 10.47 -9.59 -40.86
CA LYS A 2 11.57 -10.41 -40.31
C LYS A 2 11.80 -10.00 -38.86
N LEU A 3 11.54 -10.89 -37.92
CA LEU A 3 11.88 -10.69 -36.51
C LEU A 3 13.40 -10.78 -36.37
N ASP A 4 14.01 -9.75 -35.79
CA ASP A 4 15.42 -9.77 -35.40
C ASP A 4 15.56 -10.64 -34.16
N SER A 5 16.10 -11.85 -34.34
CA SER A 5 16.25 -12.85 -33.28
C SER A 5 17.18 -12.38 -32.16
N GLN A 6 18.23 -11.62 -32.50
CA GLN A 6 19.17 -11.09 -31.50
C GLN A 6 18.49 -10.01 -30.64
N LYS A 7 17.68 -9.15 -31.27
CA LYS A 7 16.89 -8.15 -30.55
C LYS A 7 15.86 -8.80 -29.62
N LEU A 8 15.17 -9.84 -30.09
CA LEU A 8 14.19 -10.58 -29.30
C LEU A 8 14.84 -11.26 -28.08
N GLU A 9 15.97 -11.92 -28.29
CA GLU A 9 16.74 -12.57 -27.22
C GLU A 9 17.18 -11.57 -26.15
N ARG A 10 17.71 -10.41 -26.58
CA ARG A 10 18.13 -9.35 -25.65
C ARG A 10 16.97 -8.81 -24.81
N GLN A 11 15.82 -8.58 -25.43
CA GLN A 11 14.62 -8.12 -24.73
C GLN A 11 14.11 -9.17 -23.73
N LEU A 12 14.11 -10.45 -24.11
CA LEU A 12 13.72 -11.54 -23.22
C LEU A 12 14.65 -11.64 -22.00
N LEU A 13 15.97 -11.60 -22.21
CA LEU A 13 16.96 -11.60 -21.13
C LEU A 13 16.80 -10.38 -20.21
N GLY A 14 16.50 -9.21 -20.78
CA GLY A 14 16.20 -8.01 -20.01
C GLY A 14 14.96 -8.16 -19.13
N LEU A 15 13.89 -8.76 -19.63
CA LEU A 15 12.68 -9.02 -18.87
C LEU A 15 12.90 -10.02 -17.74
N ILE A 16 13.70 -11.07 -17.98
CA ILE A 16 14.10 -12.03 -16.95
C ILE A 16 14.87 -11.32 -15.83
N ALA A 17 15.88 -10.52 -16.19
CA ALA A 17 16.66 -9.75 -15.22
C ALA A 17 15.80 -8.75 -14.44
N ALA A 18 14.82 -8.11 -15.09
CA ALA A 18 13.87 -7.22 -14.43
C ALA A 18 13.03 -7.95 -13.37
N ALA A 19 12.55 -9.16 -13.67
CA ALA A 19 11.81 -9.99 -12.73
C ALA A 19 12.71 -10.47 -11.57
N GLU A 20 13.93 -10.91 -11.86
CA GLU A 20 14.89 -11.36 -10.84
C GLU A 20 15.38 -10.23 -9.92
N ALA A 21 15.30 -8.98 -10.36
CA ALA A 21 15.65 -7.82 -9.56
C ALA A 21 14.49 -7.28 -8.70
N MET A 22 13.28 -7.82 -8.81
CA MET A 22 12.13 -7.38 -8.00
C MET A 22 12.25 -7.70 -6.50
N PRO A 23 12.77 -8.88 -6.09
CA PRO A 23 12.99 -9.17 -4.68
C PRO A 23 13.80 -8.09 -3.93
N ALA A 24 14.78 -7.47 -4.60
CA ALA A 24 15.58 -6.40 -4.01
C ALA A 24 14.79 -5.11 -3.72
N ALA A 25 13.66 -4.88 -4.40
CA ALA A 25 12.79 -3.73 -4.15
C ALA A 25 11.85 -3.93 -2.95
N ALA A 26 11.67 -5.17 -2.50
CA ALA A 26 10.66 -5.50 -1.51
C ALA A 26 10.88 -4.84 -0.13
N PRO A 27 12.11 -4.78 0.42
CA PRO A 27 12.36 -4.07 1.68
C PRO A 27 12.05 -2.58 1.59
N GLN A 28 12.36 -1.96 0.44
CA GLN A 28 12.03 -0.55 0.17
C GLN A 28 10.52 -0.34 0.19
N VAL A 29 9.75 -1.17 -0.52
CA VAL A 29 8.29 -1.04 -0.53
C VAL A 29 7.70 -1.25 0.85
N ALA A 30 8.18 -2.23 1.62
CA ALA A 30 7.73 -2.43 3.00
C ALA A 30 7.97 -1.20 3.87
N ALA A 31 9.16 -0.61 3.82
CA ALA A 31 9.52 0.58 4.59
C ALA A 31 8.66 1.80 4.20
N GLU A 32 8.49 2.05 2.90
CA GLU A 32 7.63 3.13 2.40
C GLU A 32 6.16 2.90 2.79
N THR A 33 5.68 1.65 2.73
CA THR A 33 4.31 1.29 3.14
C THR A 33 4.11 1.49 4.63
N ARG A 34 5.13 1.18 5.46
CA ARG A 34 5.09 1.46 6.90
C ARG A 34 5.03 2.95 7.19
N GLY A 35 5.78 3.77 6.44
CA GLY A 35 5.64 5.23 6.48
C GLY A 35 4.23 5.69 6.12
N HIS A 36 3.66 5.10 5.06
CA HIS A 36 2.30 5.40 4.61
C HIS A 36 1.23 5.05 5.67
N LEU A 37 1.41 3.93 6.39
CA LEU A 37 0.54 3.56 7.52
C LEU A 37 0.53 4.63 8.61
N ILE A 38 1.71 5.13 9.00
CA ILE A 38 1.86 6.18 10.01
C ILE A 38 1.16 7.47 9.56
N VAL A 39 1.39 7.88 8.31
CA VAL A 39 0.74 9.07 7.73
C VAL A 39 -0.78 8.90 7.67
N GLY A 40 -1.27 7.71 7.28
CA GLY A 40 -2.70 7.41 7.25
C GLY A 40 -3.36 7.46 8.62
N ALA A 41 -2.71 6.91 9.64
CA ALA A 41 -3.21 6.97 11.01
C ALA A 41 -3.18 8.39 11.57
N GLN A 42 -2.16 9.18 11.25
CA GLN A 42 -2.14 10.60 11.59
C GLN A 42 -3.29 11.35 10.93
N ALA A 43 -3.49 11.17 9.62
CA ALA A 43 -4.51 11.87 8.85
C ALA A 43 -5.95 11.52 9.28
N ASN A 44 -6.23 10.25 9.58
CA ASN A 44 -7.59 9.79 9.93
C ASN A 44 -7.90 9.81 11.43
N ILE A 45 -6.89 9.95 12.30
CA ILE A 45 -7.07 9.77 13.75
C ILE A 45 -6.36 10.86 14.53
N TYR A 46 -5.03 10.91 14.48
CA TYR A 46 -4.27 11.67 15.49
C TYR A 46 -4.20 13.18 15.23
N ASN A 47 -4.26 13.61 13.97
CA ASN A 47 -4.23 15.03 13.57
C ASN A 47 -5.64 15.62 13.37
N THR A 48 -6.69 14.90 13.74
CA THR A 48 -8.07 15.34 13.57
C THR A 48 -8.59 15.96 14.88
N ALA A 49 -9.71 16.68 14.84
CA ALA A 49 -10.33 17.24 16.04
C ALA A 49 -10.59 16.15 17.10
N SER A 50 -10.19 16.40 18.35
CA SER A 50 -10.48 15.50 19.48
C SER A 50 -11.99 15.38 19.71
N GLY A 51 -12.45 14.24 20.23
CA GLY A 51 -13.88 14.03 20.47
C GLY A 51 -14.16 12.83 21.36
N ALA A 52 -15.06 11.95 20.93
CA ALA A 52 -15.73 10.96 21.78
C ALA A 52 -14.84 9.86 22.38
N TYR A 53 -13.57 9.76 21.99
CA TYR A 53 -12.67 8.70 22.45
C TYR A 53 -11.26 9.22 22.76
N GLU A 54 -10.61 8.56 23.73
CA GLU A 54 -9.22 8.80 24.11
C GLU A 54 -8.24 8.24 23.06
N ARG A 55 -7.14 8.97 22.79
CA ARG A 55 -6.13 8.59 21.79
C ARG A 55 -4.86 8.07 22.46
N THR A 56 -4.81 6.78 22.75
CA THR A 56 -3.70 6.13 23.47
C THR A 56 -2.43 5.88 22.63
N GLN A 57 -2.47 6.18 21.33
CA GLN A 57 -1.45 5.81 20.32
C GLN A 57 -1.24 4.30 20.10
N ASP A 58 -2.00 3.42 20.76
CA ASP A 58 -1.80 1.97 20.63
C ASP A 58 -2.01 1.49 19.19
N TYR A 59 -3.02 2.03 18.52
CA TYR A 59 -3.25 1.74 17.10
C TYR A 59 -2.06 2.15 16.22
N LEU A 60 -1.41 3.28 16.48
CA LEU A 60 -0.22 3.69 15.71
C LEU A 60 0.93 2.70 15.88
N ARG A 61 1.13 2.21 17.10
CA ARG A 61 2.20 1.26 17.45
C ARG A 61 1.94 -0.14 16.93
N SER A 62 0.68 -0.50 16.71
CA SER A 62 0.29 -1.81 16.21
C SER A 62 0.45 -1.97 14.70
N LEU A 63 0.66 -0.88 13.95
CA LEU A 63 0.79 -0.90 12.49
C LEU A 63 2.12 -1.48 12.04
N ASP A 64 2.05 -2.42 11.09
CA ASP A 64 3.23 -3.04 10.50
C ASP A 64 3.05 -3.31 9.00
N ALA A 65 4.16 -3.30 8.29
CA ALA A 65 4.26 -3.67 6.89
C ALA A 65 5.48 -4.57 6.68
N ARG A 66 5.25 -5.80 6.21
CA ARG A 66 6.31 -6.79 5.96
C ARG A 66 6.30 -7.21 4.51
N ALA A 67 7.47 -7.33 3.91
CA ALA A 67 7.59 -7.92 2.60
C ALA A 67 8.17 -9.34 2.66
N ARG A 68 7.66 -10.21 1.80
CA ARG A 68 8.20 -11.54 1.53
C ARG A 68 8.44 -11.69 0.04
N THR A 69 9.56 -12.28 -0.33
CA THR A 69 9.96 -12.43 -1.72
C THR A 69 10.23 -13.89 -2.08
N SER A 70 9.87 -14.27 -3.29
CA SER A 70 10.37 -15.46 -3.98
C SER A 70 10.94 -15.03 -5.33
N LYS A 71 11.48 -15.98 -6.11
CA LYS A 71 12.12 -15.69 -7.41
C LYS A 71 11.24 -14.85 -8.36
N TYR A 72 9.92 -15.03 -8.31
CA TYR A 72 8.99 -14.35 -9.22
C TYR A 72 7.83 -13.65 -8.51
N LYS A 73 7.90 -13.51 -7.18
CA LYS A 73 6.80 -12.93 -6.40
C LYS A 73 7.34 -12.01 -5.32
N VAL A 74 6.72 -10.84 -5.20
CA VAL A 74 6.85 -9.97 -4.04
C VAL A 74 5.47 -9.85 -3.41
N THR A 75 5.38 -10.18 -2.13
CA THR A 75 4.17 -10.01 -1.33
C THR A 75 4.47 -8.97 -0.26
N VAL A 76 3.61 -7.95 -0.11
CA VAL A 76 3.65 -7.02 1.00
C VAL A 76 2.41 -7.24 1.84
N THR A 77 2.60 -7.62 3.11
CA THR A 77 1.54 -7.77 4.09
C THR A 77 1.47 -6.51 4.92
N VAL A 78 0.28 -5.92 4.96
CA VAL A 78 -0.07 -4.76 5.79
C VAL A 78 -0.97 -5.24 6.91
N SER A 79 -0.64 -4.93 8.16
CA SER A 79 -1.34 -5.48 9.32
C SER A 79 -1.40 -4.50 10.48
N SER A 80 -2.34 -4.75 11.39
CA SER A 80 -2.41 -4.15 12.71
C SER A 80 -2.65 -5.24 13.74
N THR A 81 -2.02 -5.14 14.91
CA THR A 81 -2.29 -6.03 16.06
C THR A 81 -3.29 -5.44 17.06
N ALA A 82 -3.87 -4.27 16.80
CA ALA A 82 -4.89 -3.70 17.68
C ALA A 82 -6.25 -4.37 17.43
N ASP A 83 -6.90 -4.84 18.49
CA ASP A 83 -8.18 -5.56 18.39
C ASP A 83 -9.30 -4.72 17.76
N TYR A 84 -9.23 -3.40 17.93
CA TYR A 84 -10.19 -2.43 17.39
C TYR A 84 -9.80 -1.89 16.00
N ALA A 85 -8.76 -2.45 15.35
CA ALA A 85 -8.29 -1.98 14.04
C ALA A 85 -9.39 -2.03 12.97
N LEU A 86 -10.18 -3.11 12.96
CA LEU A 86 -11.29 -3.25 12.00
C LEU A 86 -12.33 -2.15 12.18
N VAL A 87 -12.66 -1.81 13.44
CA VAL A 87 -13.63 -0.74 13.77
C VAL A 87 -13.15 0.62 13.28
N ILE A 88 -11.84 0.87 13.32
CA ILE A 88 -11.26 2.10 12.74
C ILE A 88 -11.39 2.09 11.21
N GLU A 89 -10.99 1.00 10.56
CA GLU A 89 -11.02 0.91 9.09
C GLU A 89 -12.43 1.13 8.55
N THR A 90 -13.43 0.47 9.15
CA THR A 90 -14.80 0.47 8.62
C THR A 90 -15.72 1.50 9.26
N GLY A 91 -15.38 2.07 10.41
CA GLY A 91 -16.36 2.81 11.19
C GLY A 91 -17.59 1.94 11.53
N ARG A 92 -18.77 2.56 11.60
CA ARG A 92 -20.04 1.84 11.86
C ARG A 92 -20.68 1.21 10.62
N GLU A 93 -20.54 1.85 9.47
CA GLU A 93 -21.29 1.51 8.25
C GLU A 93 -20.40 1.08 7.07
N GLY A 94 -19.07 1.23 7.19
CA GLY A 94 -18.15 0.93 6.12
C GLY A 94 -18.01 -0.57 5.86
N ASN A 95 -17.73 -0.89 4.61
CA ASN A 95 -17.43 -2.25 4.17
C ASN A 95 -16.01 -2.26 3.58
N LEU A 96 -15.17 -3.20 4.04
CA LEU A 96 -13.80 -3.37 3.55
C LEU A 96 -13.73 -3.51 2.02
N VAL A 97 -14.68 -4.22 1.41
CA VAL A 97 -14.72 -4.42 -0.06
C VAL A 97 -14.96 -3.10 -0.78
N GLN A 98 -15.88 -2.27 -0.25
CA GLN A 98 -16.16 -0.95 -0.82
C GLN A 98 -14.97 -0.01 -0.65
N LEU A 99 -14.40 0.06 0.55
CA LEU A 99 -13.23 0.89 0.85
C LEU A 99 -12.04 0.51 -0.03
N GLN A 100 -11.82 -0.79 -0.26
CA GLN A 100 -10.78 -1.26 -1.17
C GLN A 100 -11.04 -0.82 -2.62
N ALA A 101 -12.29 -0.92 -3.08
CA ALA A 101 -12.67 -0.49 -4.43
C ALA A 101 -12.48 1.02 -4.61
N GLU A 102 -12.85 1.83 -3.62
CA GLU A 102 -12.67 3.29 -3.63
C GLU A 102 -11.19 3.68 -3.59
N ALA A 103 -10.40 3.05 -2.73
CA ALA A 103 -8.96 3.26 -2.68
C ALA A 103 -8.28 2.93 -4.02
N LEU A 104 -8.69 1.85 -4.68
CA LEU A 104 -8.16 1.44 -6.00
C LEU A 104 -8.50 2.41 -7.14
N LYS A 105 -9.63 3.12 -7.05
CA LYS A 105 -10.06 4.12 -8.04
C LYS A 105 -9.19 5.39 -8.00
N ARG A 106 -8.45 5.64 -6.91
CA ARG A 106 -7.60 6.84 -6.79
C ARG A 106 -6.45 6.75 -7.79
N PRO A 107 -6.23 7.78 -8.65
CA PRO A 107 -5.16 7.77 -9.65
C PRO A 107 -3.77 7.88 -9.02
N ASN A 108 -3.69 8.46 -7.82
CA ASN A 108 -2.48 8.58 -7.03
C ASN A 108 -2.74 8.03 -5.62
N ALA A 109 -1.99 6.99 -5.25
CA ALA A 109 -2.05 6.38 -3.93
C ALA A 109 -1.02 6.96 -2.95
N ALA A 110 -0.20 7.94 -3.35
CA ALA A 110 0.81 8.53 -2.47
C ALA A 110 0.22 9.33 -1.29
N PRO A 111 -0.86 10.12 -1.46
CA PRO A 111 -1.58 10.68 -0.32
C PRO A 111 -2.42 9.60 0.35
N ALA A 112 -2.40 9.58 1.69
CA ALA A 112 -3.21 8.66 2.47
C ALA A 112 -4.69 8.72 2.08
N TYR A 113 -5.35 7.56 2.13
CA TYR A 113 -6.79 7.48 1.93
C TYR A 113 -7.51 7.96 3.20
N THR A 114 -8.46 8.87 3.05
CA THR A 114 -9.19 9.47 4.17
C THR A 114 -10.65 9.65 3.80
N GLU A 115 -11.55 9.25 4.70
CA GLU A 115 -13.01 9.40 4.57
C GLU A 115 -13.58 10.43 5.56
N GLY A 116 -12.72 11.29 6.11
CA GLY A 116 -13.12 12.36 7.02
C GLY A 116 -13.29 11.95 8.49
N ARG A 117 -12.97 10.70 8.87
CA ARG A 117 -12.99 10.26 10.27
C ARG A 117 -12.25 11.25 11.17
N SER A 118 -12.88 11.60 12.29
CA SER A 118 -12.28 12.42 13.34
C SER A 118 -12.68 11.91 14.73
N GLY A 119 -12.20 12.57 15.79
CA GLY A 119 -12.70 12.30 17.14
C GLY A 119 -14.19 12.62 17.29
N VAL A 120 -14.70 13.59 16.52
CA VAL A 120 -16.11 13.98 16.50
C VAL A 120 -16.91 13.02 15.62
N GLU A 121 -16.46 12.78 14.38
CA GLU A 121 -17.08 11.90 13.40
C GLU A 121 -16.49 10.48 13.45
N TRP A 122 -16.40 9.93 14.66
CA TRP A 122 -15.73 8.65 14.91
C TRP A 122 -16.48 7.44 14.33
N TRP A 123 -17.73 7.63 13.91
CA TRP A 123 -18.52 6.60 13.24
C TRP A 123 -18.12 6.42 11.77
N LEU A 124 -17.42 7.38 11.16
CA LEU A 124 -16.97 7.29 9.78
C LEU A 124 -15.77 6.32 9.63
N PRO A 125 -15.62 5.68 8.46
CA PRO A 125 -14.43 4.91 8.13
C PRO A 125 -13.16 5.75 8.24
N GLY A 126 -12.09 5.18 8.79
CA GLY A 126 -10.75 5.77 8.80
C GLY A 126 -9.76 4.81 8.15
N PRO A 127 -9.77 4.65 6.82
CA PRO A 127 -9.06 3.58 6.14
C PRO A 127 -7.54 3.82 6.16
N VAL A 128 -6.82 3.12 7.04
CA VAL A 128 -5.36 3.20 7.17
C VAL A 128 -4.71 1.98 6.51
N LEU A 129 -5.18 0.77 6.84
CA LEU A 129 -4.72 -0.49 6.29
C LEU A 129 -5.08 -0.59 4.81
N THR A 130 -6.36 -0.37 4.47
CA THR A 130 -6.84 -0.44 3.07
C THR A 130 -6.10 0.54 2.16
N GLY A 131 -5.95 1.80 2.60
CA GLY A 131 -5.19 2.81 1.85
C GLY A 131 -3.73 2.40 1.64
N SER A 132 -3.09 1.84 2.67
CA SER A 132 -1.68 1.42 2.61
C SER A 132 -1.46 0.16 1.78
N GLN A 133 -2.44 -0.75 1.73
CA GLN A 133 -2.42 -1.91 0.82
C GLN A 133 -2.42 -1.45 -0.64
N VAL A 134 -3.25 -0.47 -0.99
CA VAL A 134 -3.28 0.10 -2.35
C VAL A 134 -2.00 0.86 -2.65
N PHE A 135 -1.46 1.64 -1.71
CA PHE A 135 -0.15 2.27 -1.87
C PHE A 135 0.94 1.23 -2.19
N ALA A 136 1.03 0.15 -1.41
CA ALA A 136 2.01 -0.91 -1.62
C ALA A 136 1.89 -1.54 -3.01
N LEU A 137 0.66 -1.82 -3.44
CA LEU A 137 0.38 -2.35 -4.79
C LEU A 137 0.89 -1.39 -5.88
N ARG A 138 0.47 -0.12 -5.84
CA ARG A 138 0.88 0.89 -6.83
C ARG A 138 2.38 1.11 -6.84
N ARG A 139 3.02 1.03 -5.68
CA ARG A 139 4.46 1.19 -5.56
C ARG A 139 5.22 0.01 -6.18
N LEU A 140 4.76 -1.23 -5.95
CA LEU A 140 5.29 -2.41 -6.63
C LEU A 140 5.13 -2.30 -8.16
N GLU A 141 3.94 -1.93 -8.63
CA GLU A 141 3.66 -1.70 -10.06
C GLU A 141 4.63 -0.68 -10.66
N ALA A 142 4.81 0.47 -10.01
CA ALA A 142 5.68 1.53 -10.50
C ALA A 142 7.16 1.08 -10.60
N LEU A 143 7.67 0.38 -9.58
CA LEU A 143 9.05 -0.12 -9.58
C LEU A 143 9.25 -1.22 -10.62
N PHE A 144 8.28 -2.12 -10.78
CA PHE A 144 8.30 -3.16 -11.80
C PHE A 144 8.27 -2.56 -13.21
N LEU A 145 7.31 -1.66 -13.49
CA LEU A 145 7.19 -0.99 -14.78
C LEU A 145 8.43 -0.18 -15.14
N LYS A 146 9.08 0.46 -14.18
CA LYS A 146 10.37 1.14 -14.40
C LYS A 146 11.44 0.18 -14.90
N LYS A 147 11.54 -1.02 -14.30
CA LYS A 147 12.51 -2.06 -14.71
C LYS A 147 12.16 -2.66 -16.08
N VAL A 148 10.89 -2.99 -16.31
CA VAL A 148 10.41 -3.51 -17.61
C VAL A 148 10.68 -2.51 -18.74
N ARG A 149 10.38 -1.23 -18.53
CA ARG A 149 10.66 -0.18 -19.53
C ARG A 149 12.16 -0.02 -19.81
N ALA A 150 13.01 -0.21 -18.81
CA ALA A 150 14.46 -0.19 -19.01
C ALA A 150 14.95 -1.41 -19.79
N ALA A 151 14.33 -2.58 -19.59
CA ALA A 151 14.67 -3.83 -20.30
C ALA A 151 14.22 -3.86 -21.78
N LEU A 152 13.18 -3.10 -22.13
CA LEU A 152 12.62 -3.07 -23.48
C LEU A 152 13.24 -2.01 -24.40
N ARG A 153 14.04 -1.10 -23.85
CA ARG A 153 14.83 -0.10 -24.59
C ARG A 153 16.09 -0.72 -25.15
#